data_AF-A0A7C1DK32-F1
#
_entry.id   AF-A0A7C1DK32-F1
#
_cell.length_a   1.000
_cell.length_b   1.000
_cell.length_c   1.000
_cell.angle_alpha   90.00
_cell.angle_beta   90.00
_cell.angle_gamma   90.00
#
_symmetry.space_group_name_H-M   'P 1'
#
loop_
_entity.id
_entity.type
_entity.pdbx_description
1 polymer ?
#
loop_
_entity_poly.entity_id
_entity_poly.type
_entity_poly.pdbx_seq_one_letter_code
_entity_poly.pdbx_strand_id
1 'polypeptide(L)'
;MSDRSSRLLRSLVERVGNLDRRCIFIVEALVVVVALVGPFQVGVGITKPVGDFYRVIEESDPAKPLLLAVDTPPAGLPELEPMIIAILRHAFDWGQPVIIISLQMEGVAISERLVNQVVEE
;
A
#
# COMPACT_ATOMS: atom_id res chain seq x y z
N MET A 1 -2.12 -39.62 26.82
CA MET A 1 -2.45 -38.17 26.99
C MET A 1 -2.85 -37.45 25.69
N SER A 2 -2.80 -38.10 24.50
CA SER A 2 -3.12 -37.49 23.19
C SER A 2 -4.63 -37.49 22.84
N ASP A 3 -5.41 -38.43 23.38
CA ASP A 3 -6.78 -38.73 22.91
C ASP A 3 -7.90 -37.82 23.47
N ARG A 4 -7.61 -37.00 24.49
CA ARG A 4 -8.59 -36.05 25.06
C ARG A 4 -8.62 -34.72 24.30
N SER A 5 -7.49 -34.31 23.72
CA SER A 5 -7.37 -33.07 22.94
C SER A 5 -8.10 -33.17 21.60
N SER A 6 -7.97 -34.31 20.91
CA SER A 6 -8.64 -34.58 19.63
C SER A 6 -10.16 -34.56 19.72
N ARG A 7 -10.74 -35.04 20.83
CA ARG A 7 -12.20 -35.03 21.07
C ARG A 7 -12.75 -33.64 21.37
N LEU A 8 -12.00 -32.82 22.10
CA LEU A 8 -12.39 -31.43 22.39
C LEU A 8 -12.30 -30.54 21.14
N LEU A 9 -11.29 -30.76 20.28
CA LEU A 9 -11.18 -30.06 19.00
C LEU A 9 -12.34 -30.41 18.07
N ARG A 10 -12.74 -31.69 18.00
CA ARG A 10 -13.90 -32.12 17.20
C ARG A 10 -15.21 -31.49 17.69
N SER A 11 -15.44 -31.44 19.00
CA SER A 11 -16.66 -30.85 19.55
C SER A 11 -16.70 -29.32 19.44
N LEU A 12 -15.54 -28.65 19.48
CA LEU A 12 -15.42 -27.22 19.17
C LEU A 12 -15.71 -26.94 17.70
N VAL A 13 -15.17 -27.75 16.78
CA VAL A 13 -15.40 -27.61 15.33
C VAL A 13 -16.87 -27.82 14.97
N GLU A 14 -17.56 -28.81 15.54
CA GLU A 14 -19.01 -29.02 15.34
C GLU A 14 -19.85 -27.86 15.89
N ARG A 15 -19.45 -27.26 17.02
CA ARG A 15 -20.12 -26.08 17.59
C ARG A 15 -19.90 -24.82 16.76
N VAL A 16 -18.72 -24.63 16.20
CA VAL A 16 -18.41 -23.51 15.29
C VAL A 16 -19.09 -23.71 13.93
N GLY A 17 -19.23 -24.95 13.45
CA GLY A 17 -19.95 -25.26 12.21
C GLY A 17 -21.46 -25.01 12.28
N ASN A 18 -22.07 -25.08 13.47
CA ASN A 18 -23.49 -24.78 13.70
C ASN A 18 -23.73 -23.34 14.20
N LEU A 19 -22.70 -22.50 14.23
CA LEU A 19 -22.84 -21.11 14.66
C LEU A 19 -23.62 -20.32 13.59
N ASP A 20 -24.61 -19.53 14.02
CA ASP A 20 -25.33 -18.64 13.11
C ASP A 20 -24.34 -17.66 12.47
N ARG A 21 -24.34 -17.59 11.13
CA ARG A 21 -23.50 -16.68 10.33
C ARG A 21 -23.56 -15.22 10.81
N ARG A 22 -24.68 -14.80 11.42
CA ARG A 22 -24.83 -13.46 12.00
C ARG A 22 -23.80 -13.17 13.09
N CYS A 23 -23.51 -14.13 13.95
CA CYS A 23 -22.50 -13.98 15.01
C CYS A 23 -21.10 -13.82 14.42
N ILE A 24 -20.80 -14.53 13.33
CA ILE A 24 -19.51 -14.42 12.63
C ILE A 24 -19.32 -13.00 12.09
N PHE A 25 -20.33 -12.46 11.38
CA PHE A 25 -20.27 -11.10 10.83
C PHE A 25 -20.20 -10.01 11.92
N ILE A 26 -20.87 -10.20 13.06
CA ILE A 26 -20.78 -9.25 14.18
C ILE A 26 -19.38 -9.25 14.78
N VAL A 27 -18.77 -10.43 14.96
CA VAL A 27 -17.39 -10.54 15.47
C VAL A 27 -16.40 -9.94 14.49
N GLU A 28 -16.55 -10.23 13.18
CA GLU A 28 -15.73 -9.64 12.12
C GLU A 28 -15.84 -8.12 12.09
N ALA A 29 -17.06 -7.58 12.12
CA ALA A 29 -17.31 -6.14 12.17
C ALA A 29 -16.67 -5.50 13.41
N LEU A 30 -16.77 -6.15 14.57
CA LEU A 30 -16.15 -5.67 15.80
C LEU A 30 -14.62 -5.63 15.69
N VAL A 31 -14.01 -6.67 15.11
CA VAL A 31 -12.55 -6.72 14.89
C VAL A 31 -12.10 -5.57 13.98
N VAL A 32 -12.81 -5.32 12.88
CA VAL A 32 -12.50 -4.22 11.96
C VAL A 32 -12.66 -2.85 12.63
N VAL A 33 -13.75 -2.64 13.38
CA VAL A 33 -13.97 -1.39 14.12
C VAL A 33 -12.85 -1.15 15.14
N VAL A 34 -12.44 -2.19 15.87
CA VAL A 34 -11.34 -2.09 16.85
C VAL A 34 -10.01 -1.79 16.14
N ALA A 35 -9.73 -2.42 14.99
CA ALA A 35 -8.52 -2.16 14.21
C ALA A 35 -8.47 -0.72 13.66
N LEU A 36 -9.62 -0.14 13.30
CA LEU A 36 -9.71 1.23 12.79
C LEU A 36 -9.66 2.30 13.89
N VAL A 37 -10.30 2.06 15.04
CA VAL A 37 -10.39 3.03 16.15
C VAL A 37 -9.20 2.93 17.11
N GLY A 38 -8.55 1.78 17.19
CA GLY A 38 -7.35 1.59 18.00
C GLY A 38 -6.20 2.49 17.52
N PRO A 39 -5.37 3.03 18.43
CA PRO A 39 -4.21 3.83 18.05
C PRO A 39 -3.14 2.93 17.41
N PHE A 40 -3.31 2.63 16.13
CA PHE A 40 -2.33 1.89 15.35
C PHE A 40 -1.22 2.84 14.94
N GLN A 41 -0.29 3.09 15.86
CA GLN A 41 0.95 3.80 15.57
C GLN A 41 1.95 2.81 14.97
N VAL A 42 1.98 2.72 13.65
CA VAL A 42 3.08 2.05 12.96
C VAL A 42 4.28 2.97 13.04
N GLY A 43 5.36 2.51 13.65
CA GLY A 43 6.65 3.19 13.56
C GLY A 43 7.11 3.18 12.11
N VAL A 44 6.92 4.29 11.39
CA VAL A 44 7.43 4.43 10.02
C VAL A 44 8.89 4.87 10.11
N GLY A 45 9.80 3.90 10.01
CA GLY A 45 11.24 4.15 9.94
C GLY A 45 11.71 4.18 8.48
N ILE A 46 12.76 4.95 8.20
CA ILE A 46 13.43 4.90 6.90
C ILE A 46 14.13 3.54 6.78
N THR A 47 13.68 2.74 5.81
CA THR A 47 14.33 1.47 5.51
C THR A 47 15.49 1.69 4.55
N LYS A 48 16.49 0.80 4.58
CA LYS A 48 17.63 0.86 3.65
C LYS A 48 17.21 0.98 2.18
N PRO A 49 16.23 0.21 1.66
CA PRO A 49 15.77 0.36 0.28
C PRO A 49 15.24 1.76 -0.06
N VAL A 50 14.49 2.38 0.85
CA VAL A 50 13.96 3.75 0.66
C VAL A 50 15.10 4.78 0.65
N GLY A 51 16.04 4.68 1.59
CA GLY A 51 17.20 5.59 1.64
C GLY A 51 18.17 5.42 0.47
N ASP A 52 18.29 4.21 -0.07
CA ASP A 52 19.07 3.95 -1.29
C ASP A 52 18.37 4.57 -2.51
N PHE A 53 17.06 4.35 -2.66
CA PHE A 53 16.28 4.95 -3.75
C PHE A 53 16.35 6.48 -3.75
N TYR A 54 16.19 7.10 -2.58
CA TYR A 54 16.27 8.54 -2.41
C TYR A 54 17.62 9.10 -2.90
N ARG A 55 18.73 8.45 -2.54
CA ARG A 55 20.08 8.82 -2.99
C ARG A 55 20.31 8.57 -4.47
N VAL A 56 19.73 7.51 -5.05
CA VAL A 56 19.88 7.25 -6.50
C VAL A 56 19.38 8.43 -7.32
N ILE A 57 18.30 9.10 -6.89
CA ILE A 57 17.80 10.31 -7.55
C ILE A 57 18.82 11.45 -7.39
N GLU A 58 19.27 11.74 -6.16
CA GLU A 58 20.20 12.84 -5.89
C GLU A 58 21.59 12.65 -6.52
N GLU A 59 22.12 11.43 -6.53
CA GLU A 59 23.45 11.09 -7.07
C GLU A 59 23.42 10.92 -8.60
N SER A 60 22.25 10.88 -9.22
CA SER A 60 22.13 10.73 -10.67
C SER A 60 22.43 12.03 -11.42
N ASP A 61 22.87 11.89 -12.66
CA ASP A 61 23.13 13.01 -13.56
C ASP A 61 21.82 13.76 -13.83
N PRO A 62 21.69 15.04 -13.46
CA PRO A 62 20.46 15.81 -13.67
C PRO A 62 20.06 15.94 -15.15
N ALA A 63 20.99 15.75 -16.08
CA ALA A 63 20.70 15.73 -17.51
C ALA A 63 20.00 14.43 -17.96
N LYS A 64 19.98 13.39 -17.12
CA LYS A 64 19.36 12.09 -17.44
C LYS A 64 17.97 11.98 -16.82
N PRO A 65 16.97 11.59 -17.63
CA PRO A 65 15.62 11.46 -17.14
C PRO A 65 15.45 10.27 -16.20
N LEU A 66 14.68 10.48 -15.13
CA LEU A 66 14.13 9.42 -14.29
C LEU A 66 12.99 8.74 -15.05
N LEU A 67 13.16 7.46 -15.36
CA LEU A 67 12.09 6.64 -15.95
C LEU A 67 11.23 6.04 -14.83
N LEU A 68 9.96 6.45 -14.76
CA LEU A 68 8.99 5.98 -13.78
C LEU A 68 7.90 5.15 -14.45
N ALA A 69 7.75 3.90 -14.04
CA ALA A 69 6.64 3.05 -14.47
C ALA A 69 5.46 3.20 -13.50
N VAL A 70 4.28 3.56 -14.02
CA VAL A 70 3.05 3.75 -13.24
C VAL A 70 1.97 2.80 -13.72
N ASP A 71 1.95 1.61 -13.14
CA ASP A 71 0.95 0.56 -13.40
C ASP A 71 0.07 0.35 -12.16
N THR A 72 -0.69 1.39 -11.80
CA THR A 72 -1.53 1.37 -10.59
C THR A 72 -2.98 1.01 -10.92
N PRO A 73 -3.49 -0.13 -10.42
CA PRO A 73 -4.92 -0.42 -10.50
C PRO A 73 -5.70 0.48 -9.53
N PRO A 74 -6.99 0.77 -9.79
CA PRO A 74 -7.80 1.63 -8.92
C PRO A 74 -7.85 1.19 -7.45
N ALA A 75 -7.80 -0.12 -7.19
CA ALA A 75 -7.80 -0.67 -5.84
C ALA A 75 -6.51 -0.37 -5.05
N GLY A 76 -5.39 -0.13 -5.74
CA GLY A 76 -4.10 0.20 -5.13
C GLY A 76 -3.83 1.69 -4.97
N LEU A 77 -4.71 2.55 -5.49
CA LEU A 77 -4.53 4.01 -5.45
C LEU A 77 -4.27 4.57 -4.04
N PRO A 78 -5.01 4.17 -2.98
CA PRO A 78 -4.78 4.72 -1.64
C PRO A 78 -3.37 4.51 -1.11
N GLU A 79 -2.66 3.49 -1.59
CA GLU A 79 -1.29 3.17 -1.20
C GLU A 79 -0.26 3.76 -2.18
N LEU A 80 -0.48 3.61 -3.48
CA LEU A 80 0.51 3.91 -4.51
C LEU A 80 0.53 5.39 -4.91
N GLU A 81 -0.61 6.07 -4.86
CA GLU A 81 -0.70 7.50 -5.18
C GLU A 81 0.22 8.38 -4.32
N PRO A 82 0.23 8.30 -2.97
CA PRO A 82 1.14 9.10 -2.17
C PRO A 82 2.61 8.77 -2.44
N MET A 83 2.93 7.53 -2.82
CA MET A 83 4.29 7.15 -3.20
C MET A 83 4.72 7.81 -4.51
N ILE A 84 3.86 7.81 -5.53
CA ILE A 84 4.13 8.46 -6.82
C ILE A 84 4.32 9.96 -6.63
N ILE A 85 3.44 10.60 -5.86
CA ILE A 85 3.54 12.04 -5.54
C ILE A 85 4.88 12.33 -4.85
N ALA A 86 5.29 11.53 -3.87
CA ALA A 86 6.57 11.73 -3.18
C ALA A 86 7.77 11.60 -4.13
N ILE A 87 7.74 10.65 -5.06
CA ILE A 87 8.80 10.46 -6.07
C ILE A 87 8.84 11.67 -7.03
N LEU A 88 7.69 12.12 -7.52
CA LEU A 88 7.60 13.25 -8.45
C LEU A 88 8.09 14.55 -7.79
N ARG A 89 7.67 14.82 -6.55
CA ARG A 89 8.16 15.97 -5.78
C ARG A 89 9.67 15.95 -5.64
N HIS A 90 10.23 14.82 -5.20
CA HIS A 90 11.68 14.68 -5.03
C HIS A 90 12.44 14.88 -6.34
N ALA A 91 11.95 14.29 -7.44
CA ALA A 91 12.56 14.45 -8.75
C ALA A 91 12.51 15.90 -9.25
N PHE A 92 11.38 16.60 -9.08
CA PHE A 92 11.22 17.99 -9.51
C PHE A 92 12.01 18.97 -8.63
N ASP A 93 12.04 18.76 -7.32
CA ASP A 93 12.86 19.56 -6.38
C ASP A 93 14.36 19.45 -6.72
N TRP A 94 14.81 18.27 -7.16
CA TRP A 94 16.17 18.04 -7.63
C TRP A 94 16.44 18.53 -9.06
N GLY A 95 15.41 18.99 -9.78
CA GLY A 95 15.52 19.45 -11.16
C GLY A 95 15.71 18.33 -12.19
N GLN A 96 15.34 17.10 -11.85
CA GLN A 96 15.52 15.93 -12.70
C GLN A 96 14.31 15.75 -13.64
N PRO A 97 14.52 15.63 -14.97
CA PRO A 97 13.43 15.37 -15.89
C PRO A 97 12.83 13.98 -15.64
N VAL A 98 11.52 13.84 -15.77
CA VAL A 98 10.81 12.57 -15.53
C VAL A 98 10.15 12.09 -16.82
N ILE A 99 10.34 10.82 -17.15
CA ILE A 99 9.60 10.11 -18.21
C ILE A 99 8.71 9.07 -17.55
N ILE A 100 7.41 9.13 -17.81
CA ILE A 100 6.46 8.15 -17.27
C ILE A 100 6.06 7.16 -18.35
N ILE A 101 6.06 5.87 -17.99
CA ILE A 101 5.54 4.78 -18.81
C ILE A 101 4.42 4.06 -18.06
N SER A 102 3.43 3.61 -18.81
CA SER A 102 2.33 2.78 -18.29
C SER A 102 2.06 1.68 -19.30
N LEU A 103 1.97 0.45 -18.81
CA LEU A 103 1.58 -0.72 -19.59
C LEU A 103 0.06 -0.90 -19.58
N GLN A 104 -0.62 -0.33 -18.58
CA GLN A 104 -2.07 -0.34 -18.44
C GLN A 104 -2.69 1.00 -18.88
N MET A 105 -3.95 1.00 -19.32
CA MET A 105 -4.60 2.24 -19.78
C MET A 105 -4.89 3.19 -18.62
N GLU A 106 -5.23 2.63 -17.46
CA GLU A 106 -5.56 3.36 -16.24
C GLU A 106 -4.37 4.18 -15.74
N GLY A 107 -3.16 3.61 -15.83
CA GLY A 107 -1.94 4.26 -15.37
C GLY A 107 -1.61 5.53 -16.14
N VAL A 108 -2.01 5.66 -17.41
CA VAL A 108 -1.80 6.90 -18.20
C VAL A 108 -2.61 8.07 -17.62
N ALA A 109 -3.92 7.88 -17.42
CA ALA A 109 -4.79 8.92 -16.89
C ALA A 109 -4.45 9.29 -15.44
N ILE A 110 -4.07 8.29 -14.64
CA ILE A 110 -3.60 8.51 -13.27
C ILE A 110 -2.31 9.35 -13.30
N SER A 111 -1.34 8.97 -14.12
CA SER A 111 -0.05 9.67 -14.20
C SER A 111 -0.20 11.11 -14.62
N GLU A 112 -1.00 11.40 -15.64
CA GLU A 112 -1.26 12.77 -16.10
C GLU A 112 -1.84 13.63 -14.96
N ARG A 113 -2.84 13.11 -14.24
CA ARG A 113 -3.42 13.81 -13.08
C ARG A 113 -2.38 14.09 -12.00
N LEU A 114 -1.56 13.10 -11.66
CA LEU A 114 -0.58 13.22 -10.57
C LEU A 114 0.57 14.16 -10.93
N VAL A 115 1.03 14.13 -12.18
CA VAL A 115 2.04 15.08 -12.67
C VAL A 115 1.50 16.51 -12.59
N ASN A 116 0.29 16.75 -13.13
CA ASN A 116 -0.30 18.09 -13.11
C ASN A 116 -0.52 18.59 -11.68
N GLN A 117 -0.97 17.72 -10.78
CA GLN A 117 -1.12 18.07 -9.37
C GLN A 117 0.21 18.54 -8.77
N VAL A 118 1.30 17.79 -8.95
CA VAL A 118 2.59 18.15 -8.35
C VAL A 118 3.22 19.38 -9.02
N VAL A 119 2.98 19.61 -10.30
CA VAL A 119 3.46 20.80 -11.02
C VAL A 119 2.71 22.08 -10.60
N GLU A 120 1.46 21.95 -10.17
CA GLU A 120 0.63 23.08 -9.70
C GLU A 120 0.88 23.46 -8.22
N GLU A 121 1.57 22.60 -7.46
CA GLU A 121 1.96 22.85 -6.06
C GLU A 121 3.07 23.90 -5.92
#